data_AF-A0A9P8MA63-F1
#
_entry.id   AF-A0A9P8MA63-F1
#
_cell.length_a   1.000
_cell.length_b   1.000
_cell.length_c   1.000
_cell.angle_alpha   90.00
_cell.angle_beta   90.00
_cell.angle_gamma   90.00
#
_symmetry.space_group_name_H-M   'P 1'
#
loop_
_entity.id
_entity.type
_entity.pdbx_description
1 polymer ?
#
loop_
_entity_poly.entity_id
_entity_poly.type
_entity_poly.pdbx_seq_one_letter_code
_entity_poly.pdbx_strand_id
1 'polypeptide(L)'
;MSSTTTPDAASSTAGTPFPYVAGRIMTLKTSCGDDIQLVISRVCSVTISPVMVVHVKMPDGMQTAILKLFDRRFGHSRKKHPYNQEAEAVWQDSVRSGLAKRLLDDLRNEEDSVRRARFQKDVDEGGSEEEEEEEEEEDDDDDDNENDLAESEAIIYHTAQTNYENEVRAYSQLKPLQGRCTPRFIESVIDSSPESPADLPVEYFQVRGILLEYLFGFPLSELTARIPNQPFLWEKIVQDAIDVVREIGRDVFRLYLIDFAQCAFRADYKDTDDVYDEDGFAHIVTLYDNHGGIAILMSQRVKRETSYTLHLKALEG
;
A
#
# COMPACT_ATOMS: atom_id res chain seq x y z
N MET A 1 25.11 56.41 11.69
CA MET A 1 23.85 55.66 11.90
C MET A 1 23.55 54.94 10.61
N SER A 2 24.11 53.73 10.47
CA SER A 2 23.88 52.87 9.31
C SER A 2 23.04 51.71 9.78
N SER A 3 21.79 51.65 9.31
CA SER A 3 20.88 50.55 9.57
C SER A 3 21.18 49.44 8.57
N THR A 4 21.62 48.30 9.08
CA THR A 4 21.81 47.05 8.34
C THR A 4 20.46 46.35 8.26
N THR A 5 19.88 46.27 7.07
CA THR A 5 18.69 45.46 6.79
C THR A 5 19.14 44.02 6.52
N THR A 6 18.79 43.12 7.43
CA THR A 6 18.84 41.67 7.24
C THR A 6 17.86 41.24 6.15
N PRO A 7 18.22 40.30 5.26
CA PRO A 7 17.27 39.73 4.32
C PRO A 7 16.40 38.70 5.02
N ASP A 8 15.09 38.88 4.91
CA ASP A 8 14.08 37.91 5.34
C ASP A 8 14.30 36.56 4.68
N ALA A 9 14.45 35.53 5.50
CA ALA A 9 14.30 34.15 5.08
C ALA A 9 12.81 33.91 4.82
N ALA A 10 12.40 34.03 3.56
CA ALA A 10 11.11 33.56 3.11
C ALA A 10 11.07 32.04 3.32
N SER A 11 10.38 31.62 4.39
CA SER A 11 9.88 30.26 4.57
C SER A 11 9.03 29.92 3.34
N SER A 12 9.59 29.17 2.41
CA SER A 12 8.83 28.63 1.29
C SER A 12 8.15 27.36 1.77
N THR A 13 6.86 27.47 2.11
CA THR A 13 5.92 26.38 2.35
C THR A 13 5.59 25.59 1.06
N ALA A 14 6.53 25.51 0.12
CA ALA A 14 6.38 24.74 -1.09
C ALA A 14 6.58 23.25 -0.75
N GLY A 15 5.50 22.47 -0.83
CA GLY A 15 5.56 21.03 -0.63
C GLY A 15 6.60 20.37 -1.53
N THR A 16 7.23 19.31 -1.03
CA THR A 16 8.27 18.59 -1.78
C THR A 16 7.69 18.07 -3.10
N PRO A 17 8.28 18.40 -4.26
CA PRO A 17 7.73 17.99 -5.55
C PRO A 17 7.82 16.46 -5.71
N PHE A 18 6.72 15.87 -6.21
CA PHE A 18 6.66 14.45 -6.51
C PHE A 18 7.70 14.04 -7.57
N PRO A 19 8.67 13.16 -7.25
CA PRO A 19 9.83 12.94 -8.11
C PRO A 19 9.56 11.96 -9.26
N TYR A 20 8.50 11.16 -9.17
CA TYR A 20 8.24 10.05 -10.09
C TYR A 20 7.43 10.50 -11.31
N VAL A 21 8.07 11.20 -12.24
CA VAL A 21 7.41 11.75 -13.44
C VAL A 21 7.73 10.95 -14.71
N ALA A 22 6.79 10.92 -15.66
CA ALA A 22 6.99 10.27 -16.95
C ALA A 22 8.21 10.82 -17.69
N GLY A 23 8.96 9.94 -18.35
CA GLY A 23 10.22 10.24 -19.03
C GLY A 23 11.45 10.27 -18.11
N ARG A 24 11.28 10.27 -16.78
CA ARG A 24 12.42 10.22 -15.84
C ARG A 24 13.13 8.88 -15.93
N ILE A 25 14.46 8.94 -15.99
CA ILE A 25 15.34 7.77 -15.90
C ILE A 25 15.69 7.55 -14.43
N MET A 26 15.61 6.31 -13.96
CA MET A 26 16.04 5.91 -12.63
C MET A 26 17.09 4.80 -12.73
N THR A 27 18.04 4.82 -11.80
CA THR A 27 18.97 3.73 -11.56
C THR A 27 18.69 3.19 -10.17
N LEU A 28 18.22 1.95 -10.09
CA LEU A 28 17.90 1.26 -8.84
C LEU A 28 18.92 0.15 -8.61
N LYS A 29 19.09 -0.27 -7.37
CA LYS A 29 19.91 -1.45 -7.02
C LYS A 29 19.04 -2.67 -6.84
N THR A 30 19.42 -3.81 -7.39
CA THR A 30 18.76 -5.09 -7.14
C THR A 30 19.18 -5.69 -5.80
N SER A 31 18.51 -6.76 -5.38
CA SER A 31 18.88 -7.54 -4.20
C SER A 31 20.32 -8.09 -4.24
N CYS A 32 20.88 -8.33 -5.43
CA CYS A 32 22.26 -8.76 -5.65
C CYS A 32 23.28 -7.61 -5.68
N GLY A 33 22.81 -6.36 -5.63
CA GLY A 33 23.66 -5.16 -5.68
C GLY A 33 23.98 -4.65 -7.10
N ASP A 34 23.40 -5.26 -8.13
CA ASP A 34 23.53 -4.79 -9.52
C ASP A 34 22.65 -3.57 -9.79
N ASP A 35 23.12 -2.66 -10.64
CA ASP A 35 22.33 -1.52 -11.07
C ASP A 35 21.36 -1.90 -12.19
N ILE A 36 20.10 -1.51 -12.03
CA ILE A 36 19.06 -1.60 -13.05
C ILE A 36 18.61 -0.21 -13.48
N GLN A 37 18.66 0.03 -14.79
CA GLN A 37 18.18 1.29 -15.38
C GLN A 37 16.78 1.10 -15.95
N LEU A 38 15.92 2.07 -15.67
CA LEU A 38 14.55 2.11 -16.16
C LEU A 38 14.10 3.52 -16.49
N VAL A 39 13.06 3.61 -17.31
CA VAL A 39 12.39 4.87 -17.65
C VAL A 39 10.95 4.80 -17.20
N ILE A 40 10.49 5.81 -16.44
CA ILE A 40 9.09 5.93 -16.05
C ILE A 40 8.27 6.24 -17.31
N SER A 41 7.34 5.36 -17.65
CA SER A 41 6.41 5.55 -18.78
C SER A 41 5.21 6.38 -18.34
N ARG A 42 4.59 6.02 -17.21
CA ARG A 42 3.50 6.77 -16.57
C ARG A 42 3.36 6.41 -15.10
N VAL A 43 2.72 7.28 -14.34
CA VAL A 43 2.27 7.01 -12.96
C VAL A 43 0.88 6.39 -13.03
N CYS A 44 0.66 5.27 -12.33
CA CYS A 44 -0.63 4.56 -12.32
C CYS A 44 -1.58 5.16 -11.29
N SER A 45 -1.13 5.19 -10.05
CA SER A 45 -1.87 5.68 -8.90
C SER A 45 -0.91 5.93 -7.75
N VAL A 46 -1.36 6.75 -6.80
CA VAL A 46 -0.81 6.79 -5.45
C VAL A 46 -1.90 6.16 -4.59
N THR A 47 -1.82 4.84 -4.36
CA THR A 47 -2.67 4.20 -3.34
C THR A 47 -2.05 4.57 -2.00
N ILE A 48 -1.37 3.63 -1.36
CA ILE A 48 -0.53 3.79 -0.18
C ILE A 48 0.94 4.04 -0.56
N SER A 49 1.33 3.72 -1.79
CA SER A 49 2.69 3.81 -2.31
C SER A 49 2.68 4.34 -3.75
N PRO A 50 3.73 5.04 -4.20
CA PRO A 50 3.92 5.36 -5.62
C PRO A 50 3.98 4.10 -6.51
N VAL A 51 3.12 4.05 -7.53
CA VAL A 51 3.09 2.97 -8.53
C VAL A 51 3.27 3.55 -9.93
N MET A 52 4.22 3.01 -10.68
CA MET A 52 4.56 3.46 -12.03
C MET A 52 4.60 2.29 -13.01
N VAL A 53 4.19 2.54 -14.25
CA VAL A 53 4.61 1.71 -15.39
C VAL A 53 6.01 2.18 -15.79
N VAL A 54 6.93 1.23 -15.90
CA VAL A 54 8.31 1.49 -16.27
C VAL A 54 8.73 0.64 -17.45
N HIS A 55 9.69 1.14 -18.21
CA HIS A 55 10.40 0.36 -19.20
C HIS A 55 11.80 0.08 -18.67
N VAL A 56 12.08 -1.18 -18.37
CA VAL A 56 13.31 -1.67 -17.78
C VAL A 56 14.27 -2.10 -18.88
N LYS A 57 15.53 -1.71 -18.78
CA LYS A 57 16.58 -2.12 -19.73
C LYS A 57 17.12 -3.50 -19.31
N MET A 58 16.84 -4.51 -20.12
CA MET A 58 17.31 -5.88 -19.96
C MET A 58 18.40 -6.20 -21.01
N PRO A 59 19.20 -7.28 -20.84
CA PRO A 59 20.22 -7.66 -21.82
C PRO A 59 19.66 -7.97 -23.22
N ASP A 60 18.44 -8.48 -23.29
CA ASP A 60 17.75 -8.93 -24.51
C ASP A 60 16.77 -7.90 -25.09
N GLY A 61 16.60 -6.75 -24.45
CA GLY A 61 15.73 -5.68 -24.92
C GLY A 61 15.15 -4.83 -23.80
N MET A 62 14.05 -4.15 -24.10
CA MET A 62 13.33 -3.35 -23.12
C MET A 62 12.07 -4.09 -22.69
N GLN A 63 11.89 -4.27 -21.38
CA GLN A 63 10.73 -4.94 -20.81
C GLN A 63 9.81 -3.92 -20.13
N THR A 64 8.50 -4.00 -20.37
CA THR A 64 7.52 -3.21 -19.61
C THR A 64 7.23 -3.91 -18.29
N ALA A 65 7.30 -3.17 -17.19
CA ALA A 65 7.05 -3.66 -15.84
C ALA A 65 6.26 -2.63 -15.01
N ILE A 66 5.75 -3.07 -13.87
CA ILE A 66 5.26 -2.19 -12.81
C ILE A 66 6.37 -2.02 -11.78
N LEU A 67 6.66 -0.77 -11.42
CA LEU A 67 7.50 -0.41 -10.28
C LEU A 67 6.61 0.14 -9.18
N LYS A 68 6.64 -0.49 -8.00
CA LYS A 68 6.03 0.04 -6.78
C LYS A 68 7.14 0.40 -5.80
N LEU A 69 7.14 1.64 -5.31
CA LEU A 69 8.13 2.14 -4.35
C LEU A 69 7.45 2.41 -3.01
N PHE A 70 8.03 1.94 -1.92
CA PHE A 70 7.57 2.18 -0.55
C PHE A 70 8.30 3.38 0.01
N ASP A 71 8.07 4.53 -0.61
CA ASP A 71 8.70 5.79 -0.25
C ASP A 71 7.92 6.48 0.86
N ARG A 72 8.49 6.59 2.06
CA ARG A 72 7.81 7.23 3.21
C ARG A 72 7.39 8.67 2.93
N ARG A 73 7.99 9.35 1.95
CA ARG A 73 7.73 10.76 1.63
C ARG A 73 6.49 10.96 0.77
N PHE A 74 5.99 9.89 0.14
CA PHE A 74 4.85 9.95 -0.78
C PHE A 74 3.94 8.75 -0.57
N GLY A 75 2.63 8.99 -0.47
CA GLY A 75 1.67 7.92 -0.21
C GLY A 75 0.39 8.48 0.41
N HIS A 76 -0.56 7.60 0.71
CA HIS A 76 -1.83 8.00 1.28
C HIS A 76 -1.68 8.73 2.62
N SER A 77 -0.80 8.23 3.49
CA SER A 77 -0.57 8.78 4.84
C SER A 77 -0.09 10.24 4.83
N ARG A 78 0.43 10.71 3.69
CA ARG A 78 0.87 12.10 3.50
C ARG A 78 -0.25 13.10 3.25
N LYS A 79 -1.51 12.65 3.16
CA LYS A 79 -2.66 13.55 3.18
C LYS A 79 -2.86 14.20 4.56
N LYS A 80 -2.75 13.40 5.63
CA LYS A 80 -2.86 13.85 7.03
C LYS A 80 -1.56 14.40 7.59
N HIS A 81 -0.41 13.83 7.18
CA HIS A 81 0.92 14.29 7.60
C HIS A 81 1.79 14.69 6.40
N PRO A 82 1.59 15.88 5.80
CA PRO A 82 2.30 16.31 4.61
C PRO A 82 3.82 16.24 4.78
N TYR A 83 4.50 15.71 3.77
CA TYR A 83 5.96 15.68 3.78
C TYR A 83 6.53 17.07 3.47
N ASN A 84 7.36 17.58 4.36
CA ASN A 84 8.04 18.88 4.24
C ASN A 84 9.47 18.80 4.82
N GLN A 85 10.20 19.92 4.81
CA GLN A 85 11.58 19.96 5.30
C GLN A 85 11.69 19.77 6.83
N GLU A 86 10.67 20.15 7.58
CA GLU A 86 10.61 19.99 9.03
C GLU A 86 10.44 18.53 9.42
N ALA A 87 9.50 17.81 8.79
CA ALA A 87 9.33 16.37 8.96
C ALA A 87 10.63 15.61 8.62
N GLU A 88 11.35 16.03 7.58
CA GLU A 88 12.65 15.46 7.25
C GLU A 88 13.70 15.74 8.32
N ALA A 89 13.77 16.96 8.85
CA ALA A 89 14.70 17.34 9.91
C ALA A 89 14.42 16.56 11.21
N VAL A 90 13.16 16.49 11.63
CA VAL A 90 12.70 15.73 12.82
C VAL A 90 13.04 14.25 12.68
N TRP A 91 12.84 13.66 11.49
CA TRP A 91 13.24 12.27 11.23
C TRP A 91 14.75 12.09 11.35
N GLN A 92 15.55 12.98 10.77
CA GLN A 92 17.01 12.92 10.88
C GLN A 92 17.49 13.06 12.32
N ASP A 93 16.90 13.95 13.11
CA ASP A 93 17.22 14.13 14.53
C ASP A 93 16.77 12.94 15.38
N SER A 94 15.65 12.32 15.04
CA SER A 94 15.18 11.08 15.66
C SER A 94 16.12 9.92 15.39
N VAL A 95 16.65 9.81 14.17
CA VAL A 95 17.66 8.80 13.82
C VAL A 95 18.96 9.08 14.57
N ARG A 96 19.42 10.35 14.58
CA ARG A 96 20.67 10.78 15.23
C ARG A 96 20.67 10.54 16.74
N SER A 97 19.56 10.83 17.39
CA SER A 97 19.38 10.66 18.85
C SER A 97 19.14 9.20 19.26
N GLY A 98 18.81 8.32 18.30
CA GLY A 98 18.40 6.93 18.56
C GLY A 98 16.93 6.78 18.93
N LEU A 99 16.14 7.87 18.97
CA LEU A 99 14.70 7.85 19.20
C LEU A 99 13.97 7.03 18.13
N ALA A 100 14.33 7.20 16.85
CA ALA A 100 13.72 6.45 15.75
C ALA A 100 13.84 4.94 15.96
N LYS A 101 15.01 4.46 16.40
CA LYS A 101 15.19 3.02 16.69
C LYS A 101 14.25 2.55 17.79
N ARG A 102 14.15 3.32 18.89
CA ARG A 102 13.26 2.99 19.99
C ARG A 102 11.80 2.95 19.55
N LEU A 103 11.33 3.99 18.86
CA LEU A 103 9.95 4.06 18.34
C LEU A 103 9.66 2.87 17.41
N LEU A 104 10.58 2.48 16.54
CA LEU A 104 10.39 1.32 15.66
C LEU A 104 10.45 -0.01 16.40
N ASP A 105 11.25 -0.12 17.48
CA ASP A 105 11.23 -1.31 18.35
C ASP A 105 9.90 -1.39 19.10
N ASP A 106 9.41 -0.26 19.63
CA ASP A 106 8.12 -0.14 20.30
C ASP A 106 6.97 -0.48 19.33
N LEU A 107 6.95 0.08 18.12
CA LEU A 107 5.95 -0.24 17.07
C LEU A 107 5.97 -1.71 16.64
N ARG A 108 7.13 -2.35 16.56
CA ARG A 108 7.21 -3.80 16.25
C ARG A 108 6.68 -4.63 17.41
N ASN A 109 7.06 -4.27 18.63
CA ASN A 109 6.56 -4.94 19.82
C ASN A 109 5.07 -4.71 20.00
N GLU A 110 4.57 -3.51 19.69
CA GLU A 110 3.16 -3.16 19.68
C GLU A 110 2.45 -3.82 18.52
N GLU A 111 2.99 -3.94 17.32
CA GLU A 111 2.35 -4.69 16.25
C GLU A 111 2.26 -6.17 16.64
N ASP A 112 3.33 -6.74 17.17
CA ASP A 112 3.30 -8.07 17.75
C ASP A 112 2.36 -8.14 18.94
N SER A 113 2.23 -7.08 19.73
CA SER A 113 1.33 -7.03 20.88
C SER A 113 -0.11 -6.74 20.46
N VAL A 114 -0.40 -6.01 19.40
CA VAL A 114 -1.71 -5.70 18.82
C VAL A 114 -2.18 -6.92 18.05
N ARG A 115 -1.28 -7.63 17.36
CA ARG A 115 -1.39 -9.04 16.91
C ARG A 115 -1.47 -10.05 18.08
N ARG A 116 -1.39 -9.61 19.34
CA ARG A 116 -1.59 -10.43 20.55
C ARG A 116 -2.57 -9.80 21.57
N ALA A 117 -3.13 -8.60 21.33
CA ALA A 117 -3.85 -7.75 22.32
C ALA A 117 -5.02 -6.91 21.77
N ARG A 118 -5.22 -6.74 20.44
CA ARG A 118 -6.60 -6.76 19.83
C ARG A 118 -7.33 -8.11 20.09
N PHE A 119 -7.09 -8.68 21.26
CA PHE A 119 -7.16 -10.09 21.61
C PHE A 119 -7.55 -10.25 23.09
N GLN A 120 -8.01 -9.15 23.69
CA GLN A 120 -8.44 -9.12 25.08
C GLN A 120 -9.41 -7.98 25.40
N LYS A 121 -9.85 -7.17 24.42
CA LYS A 121 -10.56 -5.92 24.74
C LYS A 121 -11.67 -5.53 23.77
N ASP A 122 -12.54 -6.48 23.40
CA ASP A 122 -13.93 -6.17 22.98
C ASP A 122 -14.95 -7.03 23.77
N VAL A 123 -14.67 -7.28 25.05
CA VAL A 123 -15.68 -7.74 26.02
C VAL A 123 -15.99 -6.60 27.00
N ASP A 124 -16.54 -5.50 26.46
CA ASP A 124 -17.52 -4.65 27.14
C ASP A 124 -17.83 -3.44 26.24
N GLU A 125 -18.70 -3.63 25.25
CA GLU A 125 -19.88 -2.78 25.03
C GLU A 125 -20.58 -3.19 23.72
N GLY A 126 -21.74 -3.83 23.85
CA GLY A 126 -22.62 -4.10 22.72
C GLY A 126 -23.43 -2.85 22.35
N GLY A 127 -23.60 -2.61 21.06
CA GLY A 127 -24.56 -1.62 20.58
C GLY A 127 -24.47 -1.30 19.09
N SER A 128 -25.31 -1.98 18.30
CA SER A 128 -26.04 -1.54 17.08
C SER A 128 -25.40 -0.56 16.06
N GLU A 129 -25.31 -1.08 14.82
CA GLU A 129 -25.61 -0.47 13.51
C GLU A 129 -26.01 1.03 13.47
N GLU A 130 -25.32 1.81 12.62
CA GLU A 130 -25.89 2.50 11.44
C GLU A 130 -24.76 3.16 10.62
N GLU A 131 -24.85 3.04 9.29
CA GLU A 131 -23.97 3.72 8.32
C GLU A 131 -24.28 5.22 8.33
N GLU A 132 -23.37 6.04 8.85
CA GLU A 132 -23.33 7.48 8.57
C GLU A 132 -22.06 7.78 7.77
N GLU A 133 -22.23 8.55 6.69
CA GLU A 133 -21.12 9.17 5.97
C GLU A 133 -20.38 10.05 6.99
N GLU A 134 -19.22 9.58 7.48
CA GLU A 134 -18.33 10.38 8.31
C GLU A 134 -17.88 11.59 7.48
N GLU A 135 -18.58 12.71 7.64
CA GLU A 135 -17.95 14.02 7.57
C GLU A 135 -16.80 13.95 8.58
N GLU A 136 -15.56 13.85 8.08
CA GLU A 136 -14.36 13.90 8.92
C GLU A 136 -14.47 15.20 9.72
N GLU A 137 -14.88 15.11 10.99
CA GLU A 137 -14.77 16.25 11.89
C GLU A 137 -13.28 16.60 11.94
N GLU A 138 -12.97 17.80 11.46
CA GLU A 138 -11.67 18.43 11.60
C GLU A 138 -11.46 18.65 13.11
N ASP A 139 -10.94 17.64 13.80
CA ASP A 139 -10.32 17.81 15.11
C ASP A 139 -9.06 18.66 14.89
N ASP A 140 -9.27 19.99 14.89
CA ASP A 140 -8.25 21.02 15.09
C ASP A 140 -7.69 20.92 16.52
N ASP A 141 -7.03 19.80 16.84
CA ASP A 141 -6.10 19.74 17.97
C ASP A 141 -4.72 20.18 17.45
N ASP A 142 -4.58 21.49 17.31
CA ASP A 142 -3.32 22.23 17.17
C ASP A 142 -2.47 22.07 18.45
N ASP A 143 -1.94 20.86 18.70
CA ASP A 143 -0.81 20.66 19.60
C ASP A 143 0.33 20.03 18.78
N ASP A 144 0.98 20.84 17.95
CA ASP A 144 2.26 20.56 17.29
C ASP A 144 3.35 20.37 18.36
N ASN A 145 3.32 19.23 19.05
CA ASN A 145 4.43 18.79 19.87
C ASN A 145 5.45 18.11 18.94
N GLU A 146 6.71 18.53 18.99
CA GLU A 146 7.82 17.95 18.21
C GLU A 146 7.95 16.43 18.42
N ASN A 147 7.47 15.92 19.57
CA ASN A 147 7.37 14.48 19.85
C ASN A 147 6.33 13.76 18.98
N ASP A 148 5.23 14.42 18.61
CA ASP A 148 4.13 13.82 17.83
C ASP A 148 4.50 13.74 16.34
N LEU A 149 5.30 14.69 15.84
CA LEU A 149 5.88 14.62 14.50
C LEU A 149 6.90 13.49 14.36
N ALA A 150 7.74 13.27 15.38
CA ALA A 150 8.71 12.18 15.39
C ALA A 150 8.02 10.81 15.41
N GLU A 151 6.98 10.67 16.23
CA GLU A 151 6.13 9.48 16.27
C GLU A 151 5.42 9.24 14.94
N SER A 152 4.82 10.28 14.35
CA SER A 152 4.16 10.22 13.04
C SER A 152 5.13 9.76 11.94
N GLU A 153 6.34 10.32 11.87
CA GLU A 153 7.36 9.88 10.90
C GLU A 153 7.81 8.43 11.13
N ALA A 154 7.93 8.00 12.39
CA ALA A 154 8.25 6.62 12.73
C ALA A 154 7.15 5.66 12.27
N ILE A 155 5.88 6.01 12.48
CA ILE A 155 4.71 5.23 12.01
C ILE A 155 4.74 5.14 10.48
N ILE A 156 4.88 6.26 9.77
CA ILE A 156 4.89 6.28 8.30
C ILE A 156 6.05 5.46 7.75
N TYR A 157 7.25 5.59 8.32
CA TYR A 157 8.42 4.78 7.95
C TYR A 157 8.15 3.30 8.21
N HIS A 158 7.68 2.95 9.40
CA HIS A 158 7.37 1.56 9.80
C HIS A 158 6.35 0.94 8.86
N THR A 159 5.22 1.61 8.61
CA THR A 159 4.18 1.15 7.68
C THR A 159 4.74 0.93 6.28
N ALA A 160 5.60 1.81 5.77
CA ALA A 160 6.22 1.63 4.45
C ALA A 160 7.11 0.37 4.40
N GLN A 161 7.90 0.11 5.46
CA GLN A 161 8.74 -1.09 5.54
C GLN A 161 7.89 -2.36 5.68
N THR A 162 6.92 -2.38 6.60
CA THR A 162 6.03 -3.54 6.81
C THR A 162 5.24 -3.87 5.54
N ASN A 163 4.73 -2.86 4.83
CA ASN A 163 4.04 -3.05 3.55
C ASN A 163 4.95 -3.67 2.48
N TYR A 164 6.21 -3.23 2.40
CA TYR A 164 7.20 -3.84 1.51
C TYR A 164 7.45 -5.32 1.88
N GLU A 165 7.70 -5.59 3.16
CA GLU A 165 8.02 -6.93 3.65
C GLU A 165 6.86 -7.90 3.43
N ASN A 166 5.63 -7.47 3.74
CA ASN A 166 4.42 -8.23 3.51
C ASN A 166 4.22 -8.52 2.02
N GLU A 167 4.37 -7.53 1.14
CA GLU A 167 4.16 -7.75 -0.28
C GLU A 167 5.20 -8.72 -0.87
N VAL A 168 6.47 -8.59 -0.50
CA VAL A 168 7.54 -9.54 -0.89
C VAL A 168 7.24 -10.94 -0.36
N ARG A 169 6.84 -11.07 0.91
CA ARG A 169 6.47 -12.34 1.53
C ARG A 169 5.29 -12.99 0.82
N ALA A 170 4.26 -12.22 0.48
CA ALA A 170 3.10 -12.69 -0.26
C ALA A 170 3.49 -13.24 -1.63
N TYR A 171 4.25 -12.48 -2.42
CA TYR A 171 4.74 -12.97 -3.72
C TYR A 171 5.60 -14.23 -3.58
N SER A 172 6.44 -14.33 -2.55
CA SER A 172 7.23 -15.53 -2.27
C SER A 172 6.36 -16.76 -2.00
N GLN A 173 5.29 -16.62 -1.19
CA GLN A 173 4.37 -17.73 -0.88
C GLN A 173 3.45 -18.07 -2.06
N LEU A 174 3.06 -17.08 -2.86
CA LEU A 174 2.17 -17.23 -4.02
C LEU A 174 2.92 -17.61 -5.30
N LYS A 175 4.19 -18.01 -5.20
CA LYS A 175 5.03 -18.41 -6.35
C LYS A 175 4.36 -19.39 -7.34
N PRO A 176 3.60 -20.42 -6.90
CA PRO A 176 2.89 -21.31 -7.82
C PRO A 176 1.75 -20.66 -8.64
N LEU A 177 1.27 -19.49 -8.19
CA LEU A 177 0.15 -18.75 -8.78
C LEU A 177 0.60 -17.58 -9.67
N GLN A 178 1.88 -17.21 -9.59
CA GLN A 178 2.45 -16.12 -10.38
C GLN A 178 2.36 -16.38 -11.90
N GLY A 179 1.95 -15.36 -12.63
CA GLY A 179 1.65 -15.41 -14.07
C GLY A 179 0.32 -16.08 -14.42
N ARG A 180 -0.41 -16.63 -13.44
CA ARG A 180 -1.73 -17.27 -13.63
C ARG A 180 -2.86 -16.40 -13.09
N CYS A 181 -2.84 -16.12 -11.79
CA CYS A 181 -3.82 -15.28 -11.10
C CYS A 181 -3.18 -14.26 -10.15
N THR A 182 -1.85 -14.18 -10.13
CA THR A 182 -1.08 -13.10 -9.52
C THR A 182 0.02 -12.66 -10.49
N PRO A 183 0.44 -11.39 -10.53
CA PRO A 183 1.55 -10.96 -11.36
C PRO A 183 2.82 -11.76 -11.05
N ARG A 184 3.71 -11.94 -12.02
CA ARG A 184 5.06 -12.40 -11.69
C ARG A 184 5.83 -11.34 -10.94
N PHE A 185 6.44 -11.75 -9.83
CA PHE A 185 7.46 -10.98 -9.15
C PHE A 185 8.76 -11.05 -9.95
N ILE A 186 9.31 -9.89 -10.31
CA ILE A 186 10.54 -9.80 -11.10
C ILE A 186 11.74 -9.67 -10.16
N GLU A 187 11.75 -8.64 -9.31
CA GLU A 187 12.91 -8.31 -8.47
C GLU A 187 12.55 -7.34 -7.33
N SER A 188 13.29 -7.42 -6.22
CA SER A 188 13.33 -6.39 -5.18
C SER A 188 14.39 -5.34 -5.52
N VAL A 189 14.02 -4.07 -5.41
CA VAL A 189 14.88 -2.94 -5.77
C VAL A 189 15.01 -1.92 -4.65
N ILE A 190 16.10 -1.17 -4.65
CA ILE A 190 16.38 -0.06 -3.75
C ILE A 190 16.69 1.18 -4.58
N ASP A 191 15.95 2.26 -4.33
CA ASP A 191 16.31 3.59 -4.80
C ASP A 191 17.14 4.30 -3.72
N SER A 192 18.40 4.62 -4.06
CA SER A 192 19.32 5.41 -3.23
C SER A 192 19.44 6.86 -3.69
N SER A 193 18.56 7.32 -4.59
CA SER A 193 18.53 8.70 -5.07
C SER A 193 18.25 9.76 -4.01
N PRO A 194 17.48 9.52 -2.92
CA PRO A 194 17.61 10.38 -1.76
C PRO A 194 18.98 10.14 -1.12
N GLU A 195 19.86 11.14 -1.24
CA GLU A 195 21.14 11.11 -0.54
C GLU A 195 20.89 11.07 0.97
N SER A 196 21.36 10.00 1.61
CA SER A 196 21.34 9.91 3.07
C SER A 196 22.35 10.92 3.64
N PRO A 197 22.03 11.57 4.77
CA PRO A 197 23.01 12.37 5.49
C PRO A 197 24.25 11.53 5.82
N ALA A 198 25.44 12.06 5.55
CA ALA A 198 26.68 11.29 5.64
C ALA A 198 27.00 10.78 7.06
N ASP A 199 26.40 11.38 8.09
CA ASP A 199 26.53 11.02 9.50
C ASP A 199 25.49 9.99 9.97
N LEU A 200 24.49 9.66 9.15
CA LEU A 200 23.38 8.81 9.54
C LEU A 200 23.39 7.45 8.81
N PRO A 201 22.81 6.40 9.43
CA PRO A 201 22.72 5.09 8.80
C PRO A 201 21.82 5.14 7.54
N VAL A 202 22.34 4.64 6.42
CA VAL A 202 21.71 4.75 5.07
C VAL A 202 20.37 4.04 4.98
N GLU A 203 20.14 3.03 5.83
CA GLU A 203 19.01 2.12 5.77
C GLU A 203 17.68 2.84 6.08
N TYR A 204 17.74 3.90 6.91
CA TYR A 204 16.59 4.75 7.26
C TYR A 204 16.13 5.68 6.13
N PHE A 205 16.92 5.80 5.07
CA PHE A 205 16.67 6.73 3.95
C PHE A 205 16.54 6.01 2.61
N GLN A 206 16.79 4.70 2.56
CA GLN A 206 16.59 3.89 1.38
C GLN A 206 15.10 3.72 1.06
N VAL A 207 14.74 3.93 -0.20
CA VAL A 207 13.40 3.66 -0.68
C VAL A 207 13.39 2.25 -1.26
N ARG A 208 12.69 1.34 -0.59
CA ARG A 208 12.51 -0.04 -1.08
C ARG A 208 11.44 -0.09 -2.14
N GLY A 209 11.54 -1.05 -3.04
CA GLY A 209 10.55 -1.26 -4.09
C GLY A 209 10.56 -2.66 -4.65
N ILE A 210 9.56 -2.92 -5.48
CA ILE A 210 9.40 -4.18 -6.19
C ILE A 210 9.11 -3.93 -7.66
N LEU A 211 9.65 -4.80 -8.51
CA LEU A 211 9.32 -4.87 -9.92
C LEU A 211 8.38 -6.06 -10.16
N LEU A 212 7.28 -5.81 -10.85
CA LEU A 212 6.25 -6.79 -11.15
C LEU A 212 5.96 -6.84 -12.65
N GLU A 213 5.45 -7.99 -13.11
CA GLU A 213 4.89 -8.14 -14.44
C GLU A 213 3.84 -7.07 -14.72
N TYR A 214 3.97 -6.40 -15.86
CA TYR A 214 2.92 -5.51 -16.35
C TYR A 214 1.75 -6.34 -16.90
N LEU A 215 0.56 -6.12 -16.37
CA LEU A 215 -0.66 -6.75 -16.84
C LEU A 215 -1.38 -5.88 -17.86
N PHE A 216 -1.66 -6.45 -19.03
CA PHE A 216 -2.50 -5.82 -20.03
C PHE A 216 -3.98 -6.06 -19.69
N GLY A 217 -4.68 -5.01 -19.26
CA GLY A 217 -6.08 -5.13 -18.88
C GLY A 217 -6.63 -3.81 -18.34
N PHE A 218 -7.71 -3.91 -17.57
CA PHE A 218 -8.33 -2.82 -16.84
C PHE A 218 -8.79 -3.34 -15.46
N PRO A 219 -8.83 -2.49 -14.42
CA PRO A 219 -9.29 -2.91 -13.10
C PRO A 219 -10.79 -3.23 -13.13
N LEU A 220 -11.27 -4.08 -12.22
CA LEU A 220 -12.69 -4.44 -12.13
C LEU A 220 -13.62 -3.23 -11.97
N SER A 221 -13.13 -2.13 -11.37
CA SER A 221 -13.87 -0.88 -11.30
C SER A 221 -14.30 -0.39 -12.69
N GLU A 222 -13.47 -0.52 -13.72
CA GLU A 222 -13.79 -0.04 -15.08
C GLU A 222 -14.67 -1.02 -15.91
N LEU A 223 -15.18 -2.10 -15.30
CA LEU A 223 -15.87 -3.18 -16.00
C LEU A 223 -17.01 -2.74 -16.91
N THR A 224 -17.92 -1.91 -16.40
CA THR A 224 -19.11 -1.43 -17.13
C THR A 224 -18.73 -0.50 -18.29
N ALA A 225 -17.66 0.29 -18.14
CA ALA A 225 -17.16 1.21 -19.14
C ALA A 225 -16.42 0.48 -20.28
N ARG A 226 -15.67 -0.58 -19.94
CA ARG A 226 -14.83 -1.32 -20.89
C ARG A 226 -15.59 -2.45 -21.58
N ILE A 227 -16.64 -2.98 -20.94
CA ILE A 227 -17.55 -3.98 -21.50
C ILE A 227 -19.00 -3.46 -21.40
N PRO A 228 -19.39 -2.43 -22.16
CA PRO A 228 -20.71 -1.83 -22.02
C PRO A 228 -21.83 -2.75 -22.50
N ASN A 229 -22.99 -2.69 -21.83
CA ASN A 229 -24.22 -3.38 -22.19
C ASN A 229 -24.13 -4.92 -22.27
N GLN A 230 -23.31 -5.54 -21.41
CA GLN A 230 -23.15 -7.01 -21.36
C GLN A 230 -23.34 -7.56 -19.95
N PRO A 231 -24.56 -7.48 -19.37
CA PRO A 231 -24.83 -7.87 -17.99
C PRO A 231 -24.44 -9.30 -17.64
N PHE A 232 -24.70 -10.25 -18.54
CA PHE A 232 -24.28 -11.65 -18.36
C PHE A 232 -22.76 -11.81 -18.20
N LEU A 233 -21.97 -11.01 -18.92
CA LEU A 233 -20.51 -11.06 -18.80
C LEU A 233 -20.03 -10.34 -17.55
N TRP A 234 -20.73 -9.30 -17.07
CA TRP A 234 -20.40 -8.68 -15.79
C TRP A 234 -20.58 -9.65 -14.64
N GLU A 235 -21.73 -10.33 -14.57
CA GLU A 235 -21.99 -11.34 -13.54
C GLU A 235 -20.93 -12.44 -13.58
N LYS A 236 -20.63 -12.96 -14.78
CA LYS A 236 -19.59 -13.99 -14.93
C LYS A 236 -18.23 -13.50 -14.44
N ILE A 237 -17.77 -12.33 -14.87
CA ILE A 237 -16.45 -11.80 -14.49
C ILE A 237 -16.36 -11.54 -12.98
N VAL A 238 -17.43 -11.00 -12.38
CA VAL A 238 -17.46 -10.72 -10.94
C VAL A 238 -17.52 -12.03 -10.14
N GLN A 239 -18.29 -13.01 -10.59
CA GLN A 239 -18.32 -14.35 -9.98
C GLN A 239 -16.96 -15.04 -10.11
N ASP A 240 -16.32 -14.99 -11.27
CA ASP A 240 -14.98 -15.52 -11.49
C ASP A 240 -13.95 -14.81 -10.58
N ALA A 241 -14.12 -13.51 -10.28
CA ALA A 241 -13.24 -12.79 -9.36
C ALA A 241 -13.39 -13.25 -7.91
N ILE A 242 -14.62 -13.51 -7.48
CA ILE A 242 -14.93 -14.13 -6.18
C ILE A 242 -14.33 -15.53 -6.11
N ASP A 243 -14.43 -16.31 -7.19
CA ASP A 243 -13.96 -17.69 -7.24
C ASP A 243 -12.42 -17.79 -7.38
N VAL A 244 -11.74 -16.80 -7.98
CA VAL A 244 -10.28 -16.72 -8.05
C VAL A 244 -9.65 -16.56 -6.66
N VAL A 245 -10.31 -15.85 -5.74
CA VAL A 245 -9.89 -15.82 -4.32
C VAL A 245 -9.94 -17.23 -3.71
N ARG A 246 -10.79 -18.12 -4.24
CA ARG A 246 -10.94 -19.52 -3.83
C ARG A 246 -10.14 -20.49 -4.70
N GLU A 247 -9.23 -20.00 -5.56
CA GLU A 247 -8.42 -20.76 -6.53
C GLU A 247 -9.23 -21.53 -7.61
N ILE A 248 -10.48 -21.16 -7.84
CA ILE A 248 -11.36 -21.86 -8.79
C ILE A 248 -11.65 -20.91 -9.95
N GLY A 249 -10.86 -20.97 -11.01
CA GLY A 249 -11.15 -20.18 -12.21
C GLY A 249 -10.27 -20.51 -13.41
N ARG A 250 -10.89 -20.97 -14.49
CA ARG A 250 -10.28 -21.13 -15.82
C ARG A 250 -11.30 -20.69 -16.86
N ASP A 251 -11.24 -19.44 -17.27
CA ASP A 251 -12.19 -18.93 -18.25
C ASP A 251 -11.63 -17.80 -19.14
N VAL A 252 -12.49 -17.27 -20.02
CA VAL A 252 -12.17 -16.34 -21.13
C VAL A 252 -11.40 -15.09 -20.69
N PHE A 253 -11.64 -14.59 -19.47
CA PHE A 253 -10.89 -13.48 -18.87
C PHE A 253 -9.88 -14.00 -17.85
N ARG A 254 -8.65 -13.49 -17.91
CA ARG A 254 -7.65 -13.75 -16.88
C ARG A 254 -7.74 -12.68 -15.80
N LEU A 255 -8.09 -13.11 -14.60
CA LEU A 255 -8.18 -12.26 -13.43
C LEU A 255 -6.91 -12.37 -12.61
N TYR A 256 -6.47 -11.25 -12.07
CA TYR A 256 -5.25 -11.14 -11.29
C TYR A 256 -5.56 -10.44 -9.97
N LEU A 257 -5.14 -11.05 -8.87
CA LEU A 257 -5.02 -10.40 -7.58
C LEU A 257 -3.69 -9.64 -7.55
N ILE A 258 -3.75 -8.39 -7.09
CA ILE A 258 -2.61 -7.46 -7.01
C ILE A 258 -2.63 -6.76 -5.65
N ASP A 259 -1.54 -6.08 -5.33
CA ASP A 259 -1.39 -5.22 -4.15
C ASP A 259 -1.52 -6.00 -2.82
N PHE A 260 -0.49 -6.78 -2.50
CA PHE A 260 -0.48 -7.66 -1.32
C PHE A 260 0.17 -7.04 -0.07
N ALA A 261 0.37 -5.72 -0.06
CA ALA A 261 1.05 -5.00 1.04
C ALA A 261 0.35 -5.16 2.39
N GLN A 262 -0.98 -5.28 2.37
CA GLN A 262 -1.82 -5.40 3.57
C GLN A 262 -2.29 -6.84 3.83
N CYS A 263 -1.64 -7.85 3.23
CA CYS A 263 -2.01 -9.24 3.46
C CYS A 263 -1.65 -9.70 4.89
N ALA A 264 -2.56 -10.46 5.48
CA ALA A 264 -2.32 -11.22 6.71
C ALA A 264 -1.83 -12.64 6.37
N PHE A 265 -0.89 -13.16 7.17
CA PHE A 265 -0.35 -14.51 7.00
C PHE A 265 -0.75 -15.39 8.17
N ARG A 266 -1.36 -16.56 7.91
CA ARG A 266 -1.79 -17.51 8.95
C ARG A 266 -0.71 -17.82 10.00
N ALA A 267 0.56 -17.87 9.58
CA ALA A 267 1.69 -18.15 10.47
C ALA A 267 1.92 -17.07 11.55
N ASP A 268 1.33 -15.89 11.40
CA ASP A 268 1.48 -14.77 12.34
C ASP A 268 0.34 -14.72 13.37
N TYR A 269 -0.63 -15.65 13.26
CA TYR A 269 -1.82 -15.72 14.11
C TYR A 269 -1.94 -17.09 14.76
N LYS A 270 -2.79 -17.20 15.78
CA LYS A 270 -3.09 -18.47 16.41
C LYS A 270 -3.85 -19.36 15.44
N ASP A 271 -3.43 -20.63 15.41
CA ASP A 271 -4.05 -21.64 14.57
C ASP A 271 -5.30 -22.20 15.27
N THR A 272 -6.43 -21.53 15.07
CA THR A 272 -7.74 -21.90 15.61
C THR A 272 -8.82 -21.63 14.59
N ASP A 273 -9.87 -22.46 14.62
CA ASP A 273 -11.08 -22.31 13.80
C ASP A 273 -12.16 -21.47 14.52
N ASP A 274 -11.90 -21.02 15.75
CA ASP A 274 -12.80 -20.14 16.49
C ASP A 274 -12.79 -18.73 15.89
N VAL A 275 -13.91 -18.33 15.29
CA VAL A 275 -14.09 -17.01 14.66
C VAL A 275 -14.24 -15.88 15.68
N TYR A 276 -14.51 -16.21 16.95
CA TYR A 276 -14.56 -15.24 18.04
C TYR A 276 -13.23 -15.12 18.78
N ASP A 277 -12.29 -16.03 18.51
CA ASP A 277 -10.93 -15.87 18.97
C ASP A 277 -10.29 -14.80 18.10
N GLU A 278 -10.20 -13.58 18.62
CA GLU A 278 -9.52 -12.48 17.96
C GLU A 278 -8.04 -12.84 17.64
N ASP A 279 -7.47 -13.87 18.30
CA ASP A 279 -6.17 -14.49 17.93
C ASP A 279 -6.19 -15.41 16.75
N GLY A 280 -7.36 -15.91 16.41
CA GLY A 280 -7.55 -16.80 15.32
C GLY A 280 -7.32 -16.15 13.98
N PHE A 281 -6.56 -16.84 13.14
CA PHE A 281 -6.58 -16.56 11.71
C PHE A 281 -8.02 -16.63 11.15
N ALA A 282 -8.88 -17.48 11.72
CA ALA A 282 -10.29 -17.56 11.35
C ALA A 282 -11.07 -16.25 11.60
N HIS A 283 -10.79 -15.55 12.70
CA HIS A 283 -11.35 -14.23 12.99
C HIS A 283 -10.90 -13.19 11.97
N ILE A 284 -9.60 -13.13 11.67
CA ILE A 284 -9.05 -12.22 10.66
C ILE A 284 -9.68 -12.45 9.28
N VAL A 285 -9.81 -13.72 8.85
CA VAL A 285 -10.47 -14.05 7.58
C VAL A 285 -11.93 -13.59 7.56
N THR A 286 -12.63 -13.72 8.68
CA THR A 286 -14.04 -13.30 8.82
C THR A 286 -14.17 -11.78 8.82
N LEU A 287 -13.31 -11.06 9.54
CA LEU A 287 -13.34 -9.61 9.65
C LEU A 287 -13.14 -8.91 8.30
N TYR A 288 -12.17 -9.39 7.50
CA TYR A 288 -11.87 -8.74 6.22
C TYR A 288 -12.72 -9.24 5.05
N ASP A 289 -13.35 -10.42 5.17
CA ASP A 289 -14.23 -11.07 4.17
C ASP A 289 -14.01 -10.61 2.71
N ASN A 290 -12.79 -10.80 2.19
CA ASN A 290 -12.42 -10.24 0.88
C ASN A 290 -13.36 -10.70 -0.24
N HIS A 291 -13.93 -11.90 -0.11
CA HIS A 291 -14.83 -12.44 -1.13
C HIS A 291 -16.22 -11.81 -1.06
N GLY A 292 -16.80 -11.61 0.14
CA GLY A 292 -18.03 -10.83 0.32
C GLY A 292 -17.82 -9.36 -0.08
N GLY A 293 -16.69 -8.78 0.30
CA GLY A 293 -16.31 -7.41 -0.06
C GLY A 293 -16.31 -7.16 -1.57
N ILE A 294 -15.68 -8.04 -2.37
CA ILE A 294 -15.71 -7.94 -3.83
C ILE A 294 -17.15 -7.98 -4.36
N ALA A 295 -17.96 -8.92 -3.86
CA ALA A 295 -19.33 -9.11 -4.31
C ALA A 295 -20.20 -7.86 -4.05
N ILE A 296 -20.13 -7.32 -2.83
CA ILE A 296 -20.88 -6.12 -2.41
C ILE A 296 -20.45 -4.91 -3.24
N LEU A 297 -19.14 -4.62 -3.28
CA LEU A 297 -18.60 -3.45 -3.99
C LEU A 297 -18.95 -3.46 -5.47
N MET A 298 -18.81 -4.61 -6.13
CA MET A 298 -19.12 -4.72 -7.56
C MET A 298 -20.62 -4.66 -7.83
N SER A 299 -21.46 -5.27 -6.98
CA SER A 299 -22.91 -5.19 -7.11
C SER A 299 -23.41 -3.74 -6.98
N GLN A 300 -22.96 -3.03 -5.94
CA GLN A 300 -23.29 -1.61 -5.74
C GLN A 300 -22.81 -0.75 -6.91
N ARG A 301 -21.58 -0.94 -7.38
CA ARG A 301 -21.00 -0.17 -8.49
C ARG A 301 -21.77 -0.37 -9.79
N VAL A 302 -22.01 -1.63 -10.20
CA VAL A 302 -22.75 -1.93 -11.44
C VAL A 302 -24.16 -1.38 -11.37
N LYS A 303 -24.85 -1.54 -10.23
CA LYS A 303 -26.19 -0.99 -10.02
C LYS A 303 -26.21 0.52 -10.13
N ARG A 304 -25.26 1.23 -9.53
CA ARG A 304 -25.14 2.68 -9.62
C ARG A 304 -24.88 3.16 -11.06
N GLU A 305 -24.00 2.48 -11.80
CA GLU A 305 -23.56 2.93 -13.13
C GLU A 305 -24.53 2.55 -14.25
N THR A 306 -25.32 1.49 -14.08
CA THR A 306 -26.11 0.90 -15.17
C THR A 306 -27.56 0.59 -14.81
N SER A 307 -27.94 0.76 -13.54
CA SER A 307 -29.22 0.30 -12.96
C SER A 307 -29.44 -1.23 -12.98
N TYR A 308 -28.45 -2.02 -13.40
CA TYR A 308 -28.52 -3.47 -13.41
C TYR A 308 -28.11 -4.06 -12.05
N THR A 309 -28.86 -5.06 -11.56
CA THR A 309 -28.53 -5.78 -10.32
C THR A 309 -27.82 -7.08 -10.68
N LEU A 310 -26.59 -7.27 -10.16
CA LEU A 310 -25.87 -8.52 -10.34
C LEU A 310 -26.48 -9.65 -9.51
N HIS A 311 -26.64 -10.82 -10.11
CA HIS A 311 -27.02 -12.05 -9.41
C HIS A 311 -25.78 -12.91 -9.12
N LEU A 312 -25.22 -12.76 -7.92
CA LEU A 312 -23.97 -13.41 -7.49
C LEU A 312 -24.25 -14.45 -6.41
N LYS A 313 -23.65 -15.65 -6.54
CA LYS A 313 -23.85 -16.75 -5.58
C LYS A 313 -23.38 -16.41 -4.16
N ALA A 314 -22.39 -15.52 -4.05
CA ALA A 314 -21.87 -15.10 -2.75
C ALA A 314 -22.83 -14.16 -1.98
N LEU A 315 -23.84 -13.60 -2.66
CA LEU A 315 -24.86 -12.74 -2.05
C LEU A 315 -26.19 -13.48 -1.81
N GLU A 316 -26.30 -14.71 -2.29
CA GLU A 316 -27.42 -15.62 -2.07
C GLU A 316 -27.08 -16.48 -0.83
N GLY A 317 -27.35 -15.93 0.36
CA GLY A 317 -27.14 -16.63 1.64
C GLY A 317 -27.89 -17.95 1.77
#